data_AF-A0A1S0TH39-F1
#
_entry.id   AF-A0A1S0TH39-F1
#
_cell.length_a   1.000
_cell.length_b   1.000
_cell.length_c   1.000
_cell.angle_alpha   90.00
_cell.angle_beta   90.00
_cell.angle_gamma   90.00
#
_symmetry.space_group_name_H-M   'P 1'
#
loop_
_entity.id
_entity.type
_entity.pdbx_description
1 polymer ?
#
loop_
_entity_poly.entity_id
_entity_poly.type
_entity_poly.pdbx_seq_one_letter_code
_entity_poly.pdbx_strand_id
1 'polypeptide(L)' 'FSLLKSRKRMFFALDECKNLLTSYKEEMDFLKKKKPLEKISLENAACTLVENSETEFVIQYVSIFP' A
#
# COMPACT_ATOMS: atom_id res chain seq x y z
N PHE A 1 -17.78 19.32 -6.79
CA PHE A 1 -17.46 18.33 -5.75
C PHE A 1 -15.97 18.02 -5.83
N SER A 2 -15.15 18.56 -4.92
CA SER A 2 -13.75 18.18 -4.84
C SER A 2 -13.66 16.75 -4.27
N LEU A 3 -13.43 15.77 -5.14
CA LEU A 3 -13.23 14.35 -4.82
C LEU A 3 -11.89 14.06 -4.11
N LEU A 4 -11.30 15.05 -3.44
CA LEU A 4 -10.01 14.93 -2.77
C LEU A 4 -10.19 14.12 -1.48
N LYS A 5 -10.08 12.79 -1.58
CA LYS A 5 -9.85 11.94 -0.41
C LYS A 5 -8.59 12.45 0.30
N SER A 6 -8.72 12.77 1.58
CA SER A 6 -7.58 13.17 2.42
C SER A 6 -6.48 12.10 2.37
N ARG A 7 -5.23 12.52 2.10
CA ARG A 7 -4.07 11.61 2.14
C ARG A 7 -3.84 11.19 3.59
N LYS A 8 -3.76 9.88 3.85
CA LYS A 8 -3.49 9.33 5.18
C LYS A 8 -2.12 8.66 5.21
N ARG A 9 -1.29 9.02 6.18
CA ARG A 9 -0.03 8.32 6.45
C ARG A 9 -0.32 6.97 7.10
N MET A 10 0.32 5.91 6.61
CA MET A 10 0.17 4.54 7.09
C MET A 10 1.54 3.84 7.09
N PHE A 11 1.64 2.73 7.80
CA PHE A 11 2.81 1.86 7.76
C PHE A 11 2.55 0.69 6.80
N PHE A 12 3.50 0.41 5.92
CA PHE A 12 3.40 -0.68 4.95
C PHE A 12 4.54 -1.67 5.15
N ALA A 13 4.22 -2.97 5.17
CA ALA A 13 5.17 -4.07 5.22
C ALA A 13 5.10 -4.86 3.91
N LEU A 14 6.23 -5.04 3.25
CA LEU A 14 6.37 -5.82 2.01
C LEU A 14 6.85 -7.24 2.35
N ASP A 15 6.10 -8.25 1.90
CA ASP A 15 6.52 -9.66 1.89
C ASP A 15 6.86 -10.05 0.45
N GLU A 16 8.14 -9.99 0.11
CA GLU A 16 8.68 -10.26 -1.23
C GLU A 16 8.45 -11.70 -1.68
N CYS A 17 8.50 -12.66 -0.74
CA CYS A 17 8.27 -14.08 -1.05
C CYS A 17 6.83 -14.36 -1.47
N LYS A 18 5.88 -13.52 -1.04
CA LYS A 18 4.45 -13.69 -1.34
C LYS A 18 3.91 -12.63 -2.32
N ASN A 19 4.75 -11.74 -2.83
CA ASN A 19 4.32 -10.56 -3.59
C ASN A 19 3.17 -9.81 -2.89
N LEU A 20 3.27 -9.61 -1.56
CA LEU A 20 2.17 -9.09 -0.76
C LEU A 20 2.56 -7.81 -0.03
N LEU A 21 1.79 -6.75 -0.23
CA LEU A 21 1.91 -5.49 0.50
C LEU A 21 0.82 -5.41 1.57
N THR A 22 1.21 -5.29 2.84
CA THR A 22 0.27 -5.24 3.97
C THR A 22 0.32 -3.88 4.65
N SER A 23 -0.83 -3.26 4.91
CA SER A 23 -0.91 -1.95 5.56
C SER A 23 -1.37 -2.05 7.02
N TYR A 24 -0.82 -1.15 7.84
CA TYR A 24 -1.10 -0.99 9.27
C TYR A 24 -1.27 0.49 9.59
N LYS A 25 -1.96 0.82 10.69
CA LYS A 25 -2.14 2.21 11.11
C LYS A 25 -0.80 2.87 11.45
N GLU A 26 0.10 2.11 12.07
CA GLU A 26 1.38 2.57 12.61
C GLU A 26 2.33 1.36 12.78
N GLU A 27 3.64 1.62 12.82
CA GLU A 27 4.67 0.56 12.88
C GLU A 27 4.50 -0.38 14.09
N MET A 28 4.08 0.17 15.23
CA MET A 28 3.85 -0.60 16.45
C MET A 28 2.76 -1.67 16.28
N ASP A 29 1.79 -1.46 15.38
CA ASP A 29 0.75 -2.44 15.09
C ASP A 29 1.31 -3.63 14.32
N PHE A 30 2.28 -3.41 13.43
CA PHE A 30 3.01 -4.47 12.75
C PHE A 30 3.88 -5.26 13.75
N LEU A 31 4.66 -4.57 14.59
CA LEU A 31 5.53 -5.21 15.59
C LEU A 31 4.75 -6.05 16.60
N LYS A 32 3.55 -5.57 17.02
CA LYS A 32 2.64 -6.30 17.91
C LYS A 32 1.78 -7.35 17.18
N LYS A 33 2.00 -7.57 15.88
CA LYS A 33 1.23 -8.51 15.04
C LYS A 33 -0.28 -8.30 15.14
N LYS A 34 -0.73 -7.04 15.22
CA LYS A 34 -2.16 -6.72 15.20
C LYS A 34 -2.77 -7.05 13.84
N LYS A 35 -4.11 -7.03 13.79
CA LYS A 35 -4.85 -7.21 12.54
C LYS A 35 -4.45 -6.10 11.53
N PRO A 36 -4.03 -6.46 10.31
CA PRO A 36 -3.72 -5.48 9.28
C PRO A 36 -4.98 -4.76 8.80
N LEU A 37 -4.80 -3.55 8.27
CA LEU A 37 -5.87 -2.77 7.68
C LEU A 37 -6.24 -3.32 6.30
N GLU A 38 -5.23 -3.57 5.47
CA GLU A 38 -5.40 -4.05 4.10
C GLU A 38 -4.24 -4.96 3.69
N LYS A 39 -4.52 -5.85 2.74
CA LYS A 39 -3.55 -6.73 2.10
C LYS A 39 -3.75 -6.63 0.60
N ILE A 40 -2.71 -6.21 -0.10
CA ILE A 40 -2.71 -5.98 -1.54
C ILE A 40 -1.79 -7.01 -2.18
N SER A 41 -2.33 -7.86 -3.05
CA SER A 41 -1.52 -8.70 -3.92
C SER A 41 -0.84 -7.82 -4.96
N LEU A 42 0.48 -7.96 -5.08
CA LEU A 42 1.29 -7.29 -6.10
C LEU A 42 1.49 -8.18 -7.32
N GLU A 43 0.82 -9.33 -7.41
CA GLU A 43 0.82 -10.15 -8.60
C GLU A 43 0.26 -9.36 -9.78
N ASN A 44 1.03 -9.25 -10.87
CA ASN A 44 0.73 -8.41 -12.03
C ASN A 44 0.57 -6.90 -11.74
N ALA A 45 1.06 -6.42 -10.60
CA ALA A 45 1.07 -4.99 -10.32
C ALA A 45 2.11 -4.26 -11.18
N ALA A 46 1.82 -3.01 -11.51
CA ALA A 46 2.75 -2.10 -12.18
C ALA A 46 3.12 -0.96 -11.22
N CYS A 47 4.36 -0.50 -11.28
CA CYS A 47 4.85 0.64 -10.54
C CYS A 47 5.21 1.77 -11.51
N THR A 48 4.73 2.98 -11.25
CA THR A 48 5.02 4.17 -12.05
C THR A 48 5.57 5.27 -11.15
N LEU A 49 6.72 5.82 -11.52
CA LEU A 49 7.28 7.00 -10.85
C LEU A 49 6.50 8.25 -11.29
N VAL A 50 6.20 9.14 -10.35
CA VAL A 50 5.47 10.38 -10.66
C VAL A 50 6.44 11.40 -11.26
N GLU A 51 6.09 11.96 -12.42
CA GLU A 51 6.90 13.02 -13.05
C GLU A 51 7.04 14.22 -12.10
N ASN A 52 8.26 14.77 -12.02
CA ASN A 52 8.62 15.88 -11.14
C ASN A 52 8.50 15.59 -9.63
N SER A 53 8.56 14.32 -9.22
CA SER A 53 8.65 13.93 -7.81
C SER A 53 9.79 12.95 -7.56
N GLU A 54 10.61 13.22 -6.54
CA GLU A 54 11.71 12.35 -6.13
C GLU A 54 11.26 11.26 -5.14
N THR A 55 10.08 11.42 -4.53
CA THR A 55 9.63 10.58 -3.40
C THR A 55 8.25 9.95 -3.61
N GLU A 56 7.60 10.21 -4.74
CA GLU A 56 6.28 9.67 -5.05
C GLU A 56 6.36 8.61 -6.15
N PHE A 57 5.71 7.48 -5.88
CA PHE A 57 5.45 6.43 -6.86
C PHE A 57 4.01 5.94 -6.71
N VAL A 58 3.48 5.35 -7.77
CA VAL A 58 2.13 4.80 -7.82
C VAL A 58 2.22 3.31 -8.11
N ILE A 59 1.60 2.50 -7.26
CA ILE A 59 1.39 1.08 -7.51
C ILE A 59 -0.02 0.92 -8.07
N GLN A 60 -0.12 0.46 -9.32
CA GLN A 60 -1.35 0.03 -9.96
C GLN A 60 -1.47 -1.48 -9.75
N TYR A 61 -2.53 -1.91 -9.07
CA TYR A 61 -2.75 -3.32 -8.78
C TYR A 61 -4.19 -3.69 -9.13
N VAL A 62 -4.39 -4.96 -9.47
CA VAL A 62 -5.74 -5.51 -9.62
C VAL A 62 -6.22 -5.92 -8.23
N SER A 63 -7.23 -5.23 -7.71
CA SER A 63 -7.89 -5.69 -6.50
C SER A 63 -8.69 -6.95 -6.83
N ILE A 64 -8.21 -8.09 -6.36
CA ILE A 64 -8.94 -9.36 -6.45
C ILE A 64 -9.77 -9.49 -5.18
N PHE A 65 -10.82 -8.67 -5.07
CA PHE A 65 -11.92 -8.87 -4.14
C PHE A 65 -13.24 -8.77 -4.95
N PRO A 66 -14.23 -9.65 -4.71
CA PRO A 66 -15.59 -9.43 -5.20
C PRO A 66 -16.24 -8.18 -4.59
#